data_AF-A0A2P2MYY3-F1
#
_entry.id   AF-A0A2P2MYY3-F1
#
_cell.length_a   1.000
_cell.length_b   1.000
_cell.length_c   1.000
_cell.angle_alpha   90.00
_cell.angle_beta   90.00
_cell.angle_gamma   90.00
#
_symmetry.space_group_name_H-M   'P 1'
#
loop_
_entity.id
_entity.type
_entity.pdbx_description
1 polymer ?
#
loop_
_entity_poly.entity_id
_entity_poly.type
_entity_poly.pdbx_seq_one_letter_code
_entity_poly.pdbx_strand_id
1 'polypeptide(L)'
;MADKPSRALVLYGDGLARFIDPSHTHLHTLASKAACGFLILPNAPPSESEDERIVREFAHLSAACEAYQNVNSQNTTLMPSISERFMGMKAAIITDNAPLKSFGGKLGFTVLSFGDLNENNDSLSASSVDCVTSRLLKLLGFQEGKILEASQFDLVFVHIGAGERDNGESCKATANDSEYMNALVGSVMHKAQPGSEIGSHLHLSVVMSYGSVTHVDNTNLSILISKDNMHPELSMLLPRQSYTMKGEKSRIDVRHHSPMLVAQWQYAVTRLDETDTFSFENFKEHGGNLGIPADRFLHEVAFKLWKAPKYGA
;
A
#
# COMPACT_ATOMS: atom_id res chain seq x y z
N MET A 1 -13.42 -3.88 -18.81
CA MET A 1 -12.04 -4.27 -18.42
C MET A 1 -11.09 -3.46 -19.28
N ALA A 2 -9.93 -3.06 -18.78
CA ALA A 2 -8.95 -2.39 -19.63
C ALA A 2 -8.56 -3.30 -20.80
N ASP A 3 -8.42 -2.74 -22.01
CA ASP A 3 -8.10 -3.50 -23.22
C ASP A 3 -6.65 -4.02 -23.24
N LYS A 4 -5.83 -3.59 -22.28
CA LYS A 4 -4.41 -3.93 -22.10
C LYS A 4 -4.07 -4.08 -20.62
N PRO A 5 -3.03 -4.86 -20.27
CA PRO A 5 -2.61 -5.02 -18.89
C PRO A 5 -2.12 -3.69 -18.32
N SER A 6 -2.47 -3.43 -17.07
CA SER A 6 -1.97 -2.26 -16.34
C SER A 6 -0.59 -2.52 -15.77
N ARG A 7 0.06 -1.47 -15.29
CA ARG A 7 1.31 -1.49 -14.52
C ARG A 7 1.07 -0.79 -13.19
N ALA A 8 1.59 -1.32 -12.10
CA ALA A 8 1.26 -0.84 -10.77
C ALA A 8 2.37 -0.01 -10.13
N LEU A 9 1.99 1.15 -9.62
CA LEU A 9 2.76 1.89 -8.64
C LEU A 9 2.06 1.79 -7.29
N VAL A 10 2.75 1.26 -6.29
CA VAL A 10 2.25 1.21 -4.91
C VAL A 10 3.10 2.14 -4.05
N LEU A 11 2.49 3.20 -3.54
CA LEU A 11 3.12 4.09 -2.58
C LEU A 11 2.70 3.65 -1.18
N TYR A 12 3.66 3.17 -0.39
CA TYR A 12 3.46 2.66 0.96
C TYR A 12 4.04 3.64 1.97
N GLY A 13 3.16 4.37 2.66
CA GLY A 13 3.49 5.27 3.75
C GLY A 13 3.46 4.55 5.09
N ASP A 14 4.60 4.10 5.57
CA ASP A 14 4.71 3.40 6.85
C ASP A 14 4.70 4.38 8.03
N GLY A 15 3.69 4.26 8.89
CA GLY A 15 3.46 5.16 10.02
C GLY A 15 2.85 6.51 9.65
N LEU A 16 2.58 6.76 8.36
CA LEU A 16 2.18 8.09 7.88
C LEU A 16 0.69 8.41 8.07
N ALA A 17 -0.17 7.41 8.30
CA ALA A 17 -1.62 7.63 8.38
C ALA A 17 -2.05 8.62 9.48
N ARG A 18 -1.28 8.69 10.58
CA ARG A 18 -1.55 9.59 11.72
C ARG A 18 -1.20 11.06 11.47
N PHE A 19 -0.46 11.34 10.40
CA PHE A 19 0.03 12.69 10.07
C PHE A 19 -0.76 13.34 8.93
N ILE A 20 -1.80 12.67 8.42
CA ILE A 20 -2.63 13.22 7.36
C ILE A 20 -3.52 14.33 7.95
N ASP A 21 -3.30 15.54 7.47
CA ASP A 21 -4.10 16.72 7.79
C ASP A 21 -4.71 17.36 6.53
N PRO A 22 -5.68 18.31 6.69
CA PRO A 22 -6.39 18.96 5.58
C PRO A 22 -5.54 19.65 4.50
N SER A 23 -4.28 19.99 4.79
CA SER A 23 -3.37 20.60 3.83
C SER A 23 -2.86 19.63 2.75
N HIS A 24 -2.98 18.31 2.98
CA HIS A 24 -2.59 17.27 2.04
C HIS A 24 -3.61 17.08 0.90
N THR A 25 -3.82 18.16 0.14
CA THR A 25 -4.86 18.27 -0.89
C THR A 25 -4.75 17.22 -2.00
N HIS A 26 -3.56 16.73 -2.33
CA HIS A 26 -3.39 15.69 -3.36
C HIS A 26 -3.82 14.32 -2.87
N LEU A 27 -3.57 13.97 -1.60
CA LEU A 27 -4.11 12.76 -0.99
C LEU A 27 -5.64 12.78 -0.95
N HIS A 28 -6.24 13.92 -0.57
CA HIS A 28 -7.68 14.08 -0.57
C HIS A 28 -8.28 14.03 -1.98
N THR A 29 -7.61 14.67 -2.95
CA THR A 29 -8.01 14.58 -4.37
C THR A 29 -7.94 13.14 -4.89
N LEU A 30 -6.94 12.36 -4.47
CA LEU A 30 -6.88 10.93 -4.79
C LEU A 30 -8.08 10.19 -4.20
N ALA A 31 -8.40 10.41 -2.92
CA ALA A 31 -9.53 9.76 -2.25
C ALA A 31 -10.86 10.01 -3.00
N SER A 32 -11.11 11.24 -3.46
CA SER A 32 -12.30 11.61 -4.26
C SER A 32 -12.40 10.92 -5.63
N LYS A 33 -11.35 10.23 -6.07
CA LYS A 33 -11.26 9.58 -7.38
C LYS A 33 -10.98 8.08 -7.29
N ALA A 34 -10.79 7.56 -6.09
CA ALA A 34 -10.30 6.22 -5.85
C ALA A 34 -11.39 5.32 -5.26
N ALA A 35 -11.15 4.02 -5.32
CA ALA A 35 -11.79 3.06 -4.44
C ALA A 35 -11.01 3.08 -3.11
N CYS A 36 -11.68 3.51 -2.05
CA CYS A 36 -11.11 3.75 -0.74
C CYS A 36 -11.58 2.68 0.25
N GLY A 37 -10.72 2.36 1.21
CA GLY A 37 -11.05 1.34 2.20
C GLY A 37 -9.93 1.02 3.15
N PHE A 38 -10.03 -0.15 3.76
CA PHE A 38 -9.15 -0.58 4.82
C PHE A 38 -8.45 -1.91 4.49
N LEU A 39 -7.16 -2.00 4.79
CA LEU A 39 -6.43 -3.28 4.83
C LEU A 39 -6.29 -3.74 6.27
N ILE A 40 -6.88 -4.89 6.56
CA ILE A 40 -6.97 -5.44 7.90
C ILE A 40 -5.77 -6.35 8.15
N LEU A 41 -5.02 -6.02 9.19
CA LEU A 41 -3.84 -6.77 9.62
C LEU A 41 -4.22 -7.75 10.74
N PRO A 42 -3.40 -8.80 10.98
CA PRO A 42 -3.47 -9.56 12.23
C PRO A 42 -2.96 -8.71 13.41
N ASN A 43 -3.21 -9.17 14.65
CA ASN A 43 -2.69 -8.47 15.83
C ASN A 43 -1.15 -8.51 15.82
N ALA A 44 -0.55 -7.42 16.29
CA ALA A 44 0.91 -7.35 16.41
C ALA A 44 1.39 -8.30 17.52
N PRO A 45 2.55 -8.95 17.36
CA PRO A 45 3.18 -9.67 18.45
C PRO A 45 3.46 -8.75 19.66
N PRO A 46 3.36 -9.23 20.91
CA PRO A 46 3.45 -8.38 22.11
C PRO A 46 4.79 -7.65 22.32
N SER A 47 5.86 -8.08 21.65
CA SER A 47 7.23 -7.56 21.83
C SER A 47 7.91 -7.36 20.48
N GLU A 48 7.14 -6.96 19.48
CA GLU A 48 7.66 -6.64 18.14
C GLU A 48 8.41 -5.29 18.15
N SER A 49 9.61 -5.28 17.59
CA SER A 49 10.37 -4.06 17.30
C SER A 49 9.83 -3.33 16.07
N GLU A 50 10.20 -2.05 15.90
CA GLU A 50 9.79 -1.27 14.72
C GLU A 50 10.23 -1.91 13.41
N ASP A 51 11.47 -2.41 13.34
CA ASP A 51 11.99 -3.11 12.15
C ASP A 51 11.22 -4.40 11.86
N GLU A 52 10.88 -5.18 12.87
CA GLU A 52 10.06 -6.38 12.71
C GLU A 52 8.65 -6.02 12.23
N ARG A 53 8.06 -4.94 12.75
CA ARG A 53 6.75 -4.42 12.31
C ARG A 53 6.78 -4.04 10.83
N ILE A 54 7.79 -3.27 10.41
CA ILE A 54 7.94 -2.83 9.00
C ILE A 54 7.97 -4.05 8.08
N VAL A 55 8.80 -5.03 8.41
CA VAL A 55 8.92 -6.25 7.61
C VAL A 55 7.62 -7.07 7.64
N ARG A 56 6.96 -7.21 8.80
CA ARG A 56 5.70 -7.94 8.93
C ARG A 56 4.58 -7.32 8.12
N GLU A 57 4.39 -6.00 8.25
CA GLU A 57 3.32 -5.26 7.56
C GLU A 57 3.54 -5.30 6.04
N PHE A 58 4.78 -5.14 5.57
CA PHE A 58 5.10 -5.36 4.17
C PHE A 58 4.92 -6.82 3.73
N ALA A 59 5.23 -7.80 4.58
CA ALA A 59 4.98 -9.21 4.29
C ALA A 59 3.49 -9.48 4.10
N HIS A 60 2.61 -8.81 4.85
CA HIS A 60 1.18 -8.86 4.60
C HIS A 60 0.84 -8.24 3.24
N LEU A 61 1.26 -7.01 2.96
CA LEU A 61 0.97 -6.36 1.67
C LEU A 61 1.44 -7.19 0.47
N SER A 62 2.61 -7.82 0.57
CA SER A 62 3.23 -8.63 -0.49
C SER A 62 2.77 -10.10 -0.50
N ALA A 63 1.73 -10.45 0.26
CA ALA A 63 1.19 -11.81 0.39
C ALA A 63 2.25 -12.87 0.78
N ALA A 64 3.23 -12.48 1.59
CA ALA A 64 4.41 -13.26 1.99
C ALA A 64 4.51 -13.50 3.51
N CYS A 65 3.38 -13.54 4.21
CA CYS A 65 3.32 -13.70 5.68
C CYS A 65 3.97 -15.00 6.15
N GLU A 66 3.87 -16.07 5.36
CA GLU A 66 4.50 -17.36 5.66
C GLU A 66 6.03 -17.24 5.65
N ALA A 67 6.60 -16.40 4.78
CA ALA A 67 8.03 -16.10 4.77
C ALA A 67 8.47 -15.43 6.07
N TYR A 68 7.69 -14.45 6.54
CA TYR A 68 7.97 -13.75 7.79
C TYR A 68 7.94 -14.70 8.99
N GLN A 69 6.97 -15.61 9.08
CA GLN A 69 6.87 -16.59 10.16
C GLN A 69 8.00 -17.65 10.12
N ASN A 70 8.47 -18.02 8.93
CA ASN A 70 9.55 -18.99 8.75
C ASN A 70 10.93 -18.44 9.14
N VAL A 71 11.17 -17.13 9.03
CA VAL A 71 12.42 -16.50 9.52
C VAL A 71 12.59 -16.74 11.03
N ASN A 72 11.50 -16.81 11.78
CA ASN A 72 11.53 -17.08 13.23
C ASN A 72 11.61 -18.57 13.59
N SER A 73 11.42 -19.49 12.62
CA SER A 73 11.14 -20.91 12.92
C SER A 73 12.22 -21.90 12.46
N GLN A 74 13.39 -21.46 11.99
CA GLN A 74 14.52 -22.28 11.51
C GLN A 74 14.23 -23.32 10.40
N ASN A 75 12.99 -23.48 9.95
CA ASN A 75 12.60 -24.32 8.82
C ASN A 75 12.79 -23.55 7.51
N THR A 76 13.84 -23.90 6.78
CA THR A 76 14.27 -23.29 5.50
C THR A 76 13.47 -23.81 4.31
N THR A 77 12.14 -23.75 4.36
CA THR A 77 11.36 -23.82 3.11
C THR A 77 11.56 -22.51 2.36
N LEU A 78 12.30 -22.56 1.24
CA LEU A 78 12.42 -21.44 0.30
C LEU A 78 11.01 -21.02 -0.12
N MET A 79 10.61 -19.81 0.27
CA MET A 79 9.38 -19.21 -0.21
C MET A 79 9.50 -18.95 -1.71
N PRO A 80 8.48 -19.28 -2.51
CA PRO A 80 8.47 -18.92 -3.91
C PRO A 80 8.58 -17.41 -4.08
N SER A 81 9.45 -17.00 -5.00
CA SER A 81 9.63 -15.62 -5.41
C SER A 81 8.32 -15.00 -5.90
N ILE A 82 8.25 -13.67 -5.95
CA ILE A 82 7.07 -12.97 -6.48
C ILE A 82 6.77 -13.37 -7.94
N SER A 83 7.80 -13.63 -8.73
CA SER A 83 7.67 -14.10 -10.11
C SER A 83 7.00 -15.47 -10.17
N GLU A 84 7.39 -16.41 -9.30
CA GLU A 84 6.79 -17.74 -9.19
C GLU A 84 5.35 -17.68 -8.66
N ARG A 85 5.05 -16.77 -7.74
CA ARG A 85 3.70 -16.61 -7.17
C ARG A 85 2.72 -15.91 -8.12
N PHE A 86 3.20 -15.06 -9.02
CA PHE A 86 2.36 -14.17 -9.82
C PHE A 86 2.74 -14.17 -11.31
N MET A 87 2.68 -15.34 -11.96
CA MET A 87 2.75 -15.48 -13.43
C MET A 87 3.92 -14.69 -14.08
N GLY A 88 5.11 -14.77 -13.50
CA GLY A 88 6.29 -14.08 -14.02
C GLY A 88 6.30 -12.56 -13.75
N MET A 89 5.61 -12.08 -12.71
CA MET A 89 5.58 -10.66 -12.35
C MET A 89 6.98 -10.15 -12.01
N LYS A 90 7.44 -9.13 -12.74
CA LYS A 90 8.68 -8.41 -12.44
C LYS A 90 8.36 -7.29 -11.46
N ALA A 91 8.94 -7.33 -10.27
CA ALA A 91 8.66 -6.33 -9.25
C ALA A 91 9.92 -5.69 -8.67
N ALA A 92 9.82 -4.42 -8.33
CA ALA A 92 10.84 -3.68 -7.61
C ALA A 92 10.29 -3.10 -6.31
N ILE A 93 11.17 -2.93 -5.34
CA ILE A 93 10.92 -2.16 -4.11
C ILE A 93 11.98 -1.09 -3.98
N ILE A 94 11.53 0.16 -3.80
CA ILE A 94 12.38 1.30 -3.49
C ILE A 94 12.21 1.61 -2.01
N THR A 95 13.29 1.50 -1.24
CA THR A 95 13.28 1.72 0.20
C THR A 95 14.68 2.05 0.70
N ASP A 96 14.79 2.84 1.76
CA ASP A 96 16.05 3.03 2.49
C ASP A 96 16.14 2.19 3.78
N ASN A 97 15.05 1.53 4.20
CA ASN A 97 15.03 0.66 5.38
C ASN A 97 15.78 -0.66 5.13
N ALA A 98 16.88 -0.90 5.87
CA ALA A 98 17.76 -2.04 5.64
C ALA A 98 17.13 -3.43 5.87
N PRO A 99 16.34 -3.68 6.94
CA PRO A 99 15.58 -4.91 7.09
C PRO A 99 14.67 -5.19 5.89
N LEU A 100 13.98 -4.15 5.41
CA LEU A 100 13.07 -4.26 4.27
C LEU A 100 13.82 -4.52 2.96
N LYS A 101 15.01 -3.96 2.76
CA LYS A 101 15.92 -4.31 1.65
C LYS A 101 16.23 -5.80 1.66
N SER A 102 16.66 -6.33 2.81
CA SER A 102 17.00 -7.75 2.95
C SER A 102 15.80 -8.66 2.66
N PHE A 103 14.64 -8.33 3.24
CA PHE A 103 13.43 -9.12 3.05
C PHE A 103 12.88 -9.04 1.62
N GLY A 104 12.84 -7.86 1.01
CA GLY A 104 12.43 -7.68 -0.38
C GLY A 104 13.27 -8.50 -1.36
N GLY A 105 14.60 -8.52 -1.17
CA GLY A 105 15.50 -9.35 -1.96
C GLY A 105 15.20 -10.85 -1.83
N LYS A 106 14.89 -11.33 -0.62
CA LYS A 106 14.48 -12.73 -0.39
C LYS A 106 13.17 -13.10 -1.10
N LEU A 107 12.26 -12.14 -1.25
CA LEU A 107 10.99 -12.33 -1.96
C LEU A 107 11.12 -12.23 -3.50
N GLY A 108 12.32 -11.95 -4.02
CA GLY A 108 12.58 -11.80 -5.44
C GLY A 108 12.22 -10.42 -6.01
N PHE A 109 12.10 -9.38 -5.17
CA PHE A 109 12.04 -8.00 -5.66
C PHE A 109 13.44 -7.53 -6.08
N THR A 110 13.52 -6.73 -7.13
CA THR A 110 14.69 -5.87 -7.33
C THR A 110 14.66 -4.74 -6.31
N VAL A 111 15.65 -4.69 -5.44
CA VAL A 111 15.75 -3.69 -4.36
C VAL A 111 16.54 -2.49 -4.88
N LEU A 112 15.94 -1.31 -4.78
CA LEU A 112 16.52 -0.03 -5.17
C LEU A 112 16.48 0.93 -3.97
N SER A 113 17.43 1.86 -3.91
CA SER A 113 17.45 2.96 -2.96
C SER A 113 16.94 4.23 -3.64
N PHE A 114 16.52 5.25 -2.88
CA PHE A 114 16.12 6.53 -3.49
C PHE A 114 17.26 7.21 -4.25
N GLY A 115 18.51 7.00 -3.79
CA GLY A 115 19.71 7.46 -4.50
C GLY A 115 19.89 6.83 -5.89
N ASP A 116 19.41 5.59 -6.11
CA ASP A 116 19.54 4.91 -7.41
C ASP A 116 18.62 5.52 -8.48
N LEU A 117 17.62 6.32 -8.06
CA LEU A 117 16.77 7.09 -8.98
C LEU A 117 17.48 8.34 -9.51
N ASN A 118 18.65 8.68 -8.96
CA ASN A 118 19.42 9.88 -9.28
C ASN A 118 20.69 9.49 -10.07
N GLU A 119 20.57 9.35 -11.40
CA GLU A 119 21.71 8.99 -12.28
C GLU A 119 22.76 10.12 -12.42
N ASN A 120 22.52 11.31 -11.85
CA ASN A 120 23.47 12.42 -11.85
C ASN A 120 23.87 12.77 -10.42
N ASN A 121 25.18 12.89 -10.18
CA ASN A 121 25.84 13.17 -8.89
C ASN A 121 25.50 14.54 -8.24
N ASP A 122 24.33 15.12 -8.49
CA ASP A 122 23.86 16.30 -7.78
C ASP A 122 23.03 15.88 -6.56
N SER A 123 23.35 16.47 -5.41
CA SER A 123 22.89 16.05 -4.09
C SER A 123 21.38 15.83 -3.96
N LEU A 124 21.00 14.87 -3.10
CA LEU A 124 19.62 14.54 -2.66
C LEU A 124 18.76 15.74 -2.22
N SER A 125 19.37 16.89 -1.96
CA SER A 125 18.70 18.12 -1.59
C SER A 125 17.98 18.84 -2.75
N ALA A 126 18.08 18.37 -4.00
CA ALA A 126 17.62 19.10 -5.18
C ALA A 126 16.80 18.30 -6.22
N SER A 127 16.58 16.99 -6.04
CA SER A 127 15.75 16.23 -6.99
C SER A 127 14.27 16.56 -6.78
N SER A 128 13.66 17.28 -7.72
CA SER A 128 12.23 17.59 -7.64
C SER A 128 11.40 16.30 -7.63
N VAL A 129 10.27 16.33 -6.92
CA VAL A 129 9.28 15.24 -6.91
C VAL A 129 8.86 14.83 -8.32
N ASP A 130 8.84 15.78 -9.26
CA ASP A 130 8.53 15.52 -10.67
C ASP A 130 9.58 14.64 -11.37
N CYS A 131 10.87 14.83 -11.04
CA CYS A 131 11.95 13.99 -11.54
C CYS A 131 11.80 12.56 -11.03
N VAL A 132 11.61 12.40 -9.71
CA VAL A 132 11.39 11.08 -9.09
C VAL A 132 10.18 10.39 -9.71
N THR A 133 9.07 11.09 -9.85
CA THR A 133 7.85 10.57 -10.49
C THR A 133 8.13 10.09 -11.91
N SER A 134 8.83 10.89 -12.72
CA SER A 134 9.17 10.52 -14.09
C SER A 134 10.04 9.25 -14.15
N ARG A 135 10.94 9.07 -13.16
CA ARG A 135 11.77 7.86 -13.03
C ARG A 135 10.97 6.64 -12.61
N LEU A 136 10.08 6.78 -11.62
CA LEU A 136 9.16 5.70 -11.21
C LEU A 136 8.30 5.24 -12.39
N LEU A 137 7.75 6.18 -13.15
CA LEU A 137 6.98 5.90 -14.35
C LEU A 137 7.84 5.22 -15.43
N LYS A 138 9.10 5.64 -15.61
CA LYS A 138 10.05 4.99 -16.53
C LYS A 138 10.36 3.55 -16.15
N LEU A 139 10.50 3.23 -14.86
CA LEU A 139 10.67 1.84 -14.38
C LEU A 139 9.47 0.95 -14.77
N LEU A 140 8.28 1.54 -14.73
CA LEU A 140 7.05 0.95 -15.25
C LEU A 140 6.91 1.12 -16.77
N GLY A 141 7.97 1.45 -17.52
CA GLY A 141 7.94 1.57 -18.97
C GLY A 141 7.03 2.69 -19.52
N PHE A 142 6.77 3.73 -18.74
CA PHE A 142 6.15 4.96 -19.21
C PHE A 142 7.23 6.02 -19.41
N GLN A 143 7.44 6.47 -20.65
CA GLN A 143 8.47 7.46 -20.97
C GLN A 143 7.89 8.52 -21.89
N GLU A 144 8.12 9.80 -21.58
CA GLU A 144 7.67 10.95 -22.38
C GLU A 144 6.16 10.92 -22.70
N GLY A 145 5.35 10.46 -21.75
CA GLY A 145 3.89 10.36 -21.91
C GLY A 145 3.39 9.14 -22.69
N LYS A 146 4.31 8.28 -23.17
CA LYS A 146 4.00 7.08 -23.95
C LYS A 146 4.25 5.79 -23.20
N ILE A 147 3.62 4.72 -23.66
CA ILE A 147 3.84 3.36 -23.15
C ILE A 147 4.86 2.64 -24.03
N LEU A 148 5.96 2.20 -23.41
CA LEU A 148 6.94 1.32 -24.06
C LEU A 148 6.41 -0.11 -24.12
N GLU A 149 6.72 -0.87 -25.17
CA GLU A 149 6.28 -2.27 -25.28
C GLU A 149 6.86 -3.15 -24.16
N ALA A 150 8.12 -2.91 -23.79
CA ALA A 150 8.78 -3.57 -22.66
C ALA A 150 8.92 -2.59 -21.49
N SER A 151 8.37 -2.95 -20.33
CA SER A 151 8.71 -2.32 -19.05
C SER A 151 9.82 -3.09 -18.35
N GLN A 152 10.60 -2.41 -17.50
CA GLN A 152 11.53 -3.09 -16.61
C GLN A 152 10.74 -3.89 -15.56
N PHE A 153 9.73 -3.25 -14.98
CA PHE A 153 8.86 -3.84 -13.96
C PHE A 153 7.38 -3.76 -14.33
N ASP A 154 6.62 -4.72 -13.84
CA ASP A 154 5.14 -4.71 -13.87
C ASP A 154 4.59 -3.99 -12.63
N LEU A 155 5.34 -4.03 -11.52
CA LEU A 155 4.98 -3.52 -10.20
C LEU A 155 6.18 -2.83 -9.54
N VAL A 156 5.98 -1.62 -9.03
CA VAL A 156 6.97 -0.90 -8.21
C VAL A 156 6.32 -0.53 -6.88
N PHE A 157 6.90 -0.99 -5.79
CA PHE A 157 6.62 -0.48 -4.44
C PHE A 157 7.59 0.64 -4.10
N VAL A 158 7.08 1.72 -3.52
CA VAL A 158 7.86 2.82 -2.95
C VAL A 158 7.51 2.89 -1.47
N HIS A 159 8.47 2.56 -0.61
CA HIS A 159 8.33 2.65 0.84
C HIS A 159 8.84 4.01 1.31
N ILE A 160 7.97 4.77 1.97
CA ILE A 160 8.26 6.07 2.58
C ILE A 160 7.80 5.99 4.03
N GLY A 161 8.63 6.41 4.97
CA GLY A 161 8.37 6.26 6.39
C GLY A 161 9.34 5.29 7.08
N ALA A 162 9.08 5.04 8.36
CA ALA A 162 10.04 4.78 9.42
C ALA A 162 11.31 3.97 9.05
N GLY A 163 12.46 4.63 9.22
CA GLY A 163 13.81 4.05 9.26
C GLY A 163 14.84 5.10 9.71
N GLU A 164 15.18 5.07 11.00
CA GLU A 164 16.17 5.86 11.78
C GLU A 164 15.93 7.38 12.00
N ARG A 165 15.60 7.74 13.26
CA ARG A 165 16.51 8.44 14.19
C ARG A 165 15.93 8.49 15.61
N ASP A 166 16.49 7.67 16.49
CA ASP A 166 16.54 7.96 17.92
C ASP A 166 17.23 9.31 18.10
N ASN A 167 16.47 10.33 18.54
CA ASN A 167 16.88 11.56 19.23
C ASN A 167 15.88 12.69 18.95
N GLY A 168 14.66 12.65 19.50
CA GLY A 168 13.77 13.82 19.68
C GLY A 168 13.30 14.63 18.45
N GLU A 169 13.84 14.40 17.25
CA GLU A 169 13.52 15.05 15.97
C GLU A 169 12.48 14.28 15.13
N SER A 170 12.01 13.14 15.63
CA SER A 170 11.17 12.18 14.92
C SER A 170 9.94 12.82 14.26
N CYS A 171 9.19 13.67 14.97
CA CYS A 171 7.96 14.27 14.45
C CYS A 171 8.16 15.18 13.23
N LYS A 172 9.31 15.85 13.08
CA LYS A 172 9.57 16.74 11.92
C LYS A 172 9.92 15.94 10.67
N ALA A 173 10.65 14.84 10.83
CA ALA A 173 10.97 13.94 9.73
C ALA A 173 9.70 13.28 9.17
N THR A 174 8.79 12.81 10.05
CA THR A 174 7.55 12.15 9.61
C THR A 174 6.53 13.11 8.97
N ALA A 175 6.51 14.38 9.41
CA ALA A 175 5.74 15.42 8.74
C ALA A 175 6.27 15.70 7.32
N ASN A 176 7.59 15.77 7.15
CA ASN A 176 8.22 15.95 5.84
C ASN A 176 7.95 14.75 4.91
N ASP A 177 7.94 13.52 5.44
CA ASP A 177 7.60 12.31 4.67
C ASP A 177 6.15 12.33 4.18
N SER A 178 5.22 12.83 5.01
CA SER A 178 3.80 12.96 4.65
C SER A 178 3.59 14.02 3.56
N GLU A 179 4.31 15.14 3.65
CA GLU A 179 4.31 16.17 2.60
C GLU A 179 4.93 15.66 1.30
N TYR A 180 6.04 14.93 1.40
CA TYR A 180 6.67 14.30 0.25
C TYR A 180 5.74 13.29 -0.43
N MET A 181 5.05 12.46 0.36
CA MET A 181 4.07 11.50 -0.13
C MET A 181 2.90 12.21 -0.83
N ASN A 182 2.37 13.27 -0.23
CA ASN A 182 1.31 14.09 -0.84
C ASN A 182 1.77 14.73 -2.16
N ALA A 183 2.96 15.32 -2.20
CA ALA A 183 3.53 15.86 -3.43
C ALA A 183 3.74 14.78 -4.51
N LEU A 184 4.20 13.59 -4.11
CA LEU A 184 4.42 12.46 -5.01
C LEU A 184 3.12 11.98 -5.64
N VAL A 185 2.07 11.82 -4.83
CA VAL A 185 0.71 11.52 -5.31
C VAL A 185 0.24 12.58 -6.30
N GLY A 186 0.41 13.86 -5.97
CA GLY A 186 0.07 14.97 -6.85
C GLY A 186 0.77 14.90 -8.21
N SER A 187 2.08 14.66 -8.22
CA SER A 187 2.87 14.56 -9.45
C SER A 187 2.49 13.33 -10.29
N VAL A 188 2.27 12.18 -9.67
CA VAL A 188 1.79 10.97 -10.37
C VAL A 188 0.44 11.23 -11.03
N MET A 189 -0.52 11.77 -10.28
CA MET A 189 -1.85 12.11 -10.82
C MET A 189 -1.77 13.17 -11.92
N HIS A 190 -0.85 14.13 -11.81
CA HIS A 190 -0.62 15.14 -12.84
C HIS A 190 -0.09 14.55 -14.16
N LYS A 191 0.74 13.49 -14.12
CA LYS A 191 1.20 12.81 -15.33
C LYS A 191 0.19 11.77 -15.86
N ALA A 192 -0.62 11.20 -14.97
CA ALA A 192 -1.64 10.19 -15.28
C ALA A 192 -3.04 10.79 -15.54
N GLN A 193 -3.13 11.97 -16.17
CA GLN A 193 -4.40 12.67 -16.38
C GLN A 193 -5.38 11.88 -17.27
N PRO A 194 -6.70 12.14 -17.13
CA PRO A 194 -7.71 11.66 -18.05
C PRO A 194 -7.32 11.85 -19.52
N GLY A 195 -7.37 10.76 -20.30
CA GLY A 195 -7.02 10.77 -21.73
C GLY A 195 -5.52 10.59 -22.03
N SER A 196 -4.64 10.55 -21.02
CA SER A 196 -3.24 10.18 -21.24
C SER A 196 -3.05 8.67 -21.38
N GLU A 197 -2.01 8.25 -22.12
CA GLU A 197 -1.67 6.83 -22.22
C GLU A 197 -1.29 6.25 -20.84
N ILE A 198 -0.62 7.04 -20.01
CA ILE A 198 -0.25 6.66 -18.65
C ILE A 198 -1.49 6.40 -17.81
N GLY A 199 -2.46 7.32 -17.79
CA GLY A 199 -3.66 7.20 -16.94
C GLY A 199 -4.48 5.94 -17.24
N SER A 200 -4.57 5.55 -18.51
CA SER A 200 -5.30 4.34 -18.92
C SER A 200 -4.63 3.02 -18.53
N HIS A 201 -3.32 3.03 -18.25
CA HIS A 201 -2.53 1.81 -17.99
C HIS A 201 -1.80 1.82 -16.64
N LEU A 202 -1.89 2.89 -15.86
CA LEU A 202 -1.34 2.97 -14.52
C LEU A 202 -2.40 2.59 -13.48
N HIS A 203 -2.08 1.60 -12.67
CA HIS A 203 -2.79 1.32 -11.43
C HIS A 203 -1.99 1.92 -10.26
N LEU A 204 -2.51 2.99 -9.67
CA LEU A 204 -1.94 3.61 -8.48
C LEU A 204 -2.62 3.06 -7.23
N SER A 205 -1.84 2.58 -6.27
CA SER A 205 -2.31 2.30 -4.92
C SER A 205 -1.53 3.16 -3.93
N VAL A 206 -2.24 3.85 -3.05
CA VAL A 206 -1.63 4.53 -1.90
C VAL A 206 -2.10 3.82 -0.65
N VAL A 207 -1.14 3.29 0.13
CA VAL A 207 -1.38 2.56 1.38
C VAL A 207 -0.69 3.31 2.50
N MET A 208 -1.42 3.66 3.56
CA MET A 208 -0.87 4.35 4.72
C MET A 208 -1.10 3.49 5.96
N SER A 209 -0.02 3.07 6.63
CA SER A 209 -0.13 2.39 7.93
C SER A 209 -0.10 3.40 9.08
N TYR A 210 -0.63 2.99 10.22
CA TYR A 210 -0.49 3.77 11.45
C TYR A 210 0.88 3.57 12.11
N GLY A 211 1.69 2.59 11.72
CA GLY A 211 2.97 2.30 12.37
C GLY A 211 2.78 1.73 13.78
N SER A 212 3.56 2.19 14.75
CA SER A 212 3.57 1.65 16.11
C SER A 212 2.31 2.09 16.84
N VAL A 213 1.37 1.16 17.01
CA VAL A 213 0.10 1.44 17.68
C VAL A 213 0.24 1.07 19.15
N THR A 214 0.17 2.05 20.05
CA THR A 214 0.12 1.81 21.49
C THR A 214 -1.32 1.59 21.95
N HIS A 215 -1.53 0.95 23.11
CA HIS A 215 -2.86 0.81 23.70
C HIS A 215 -3.56 2.16 24.02
N VAL A 216 -2.83 3.28 23.95
CA VAL A 216 -3.33 4.64 24.16
C VAL A 216 -3.88 5.25 22.85
N ASP A 217 -3.63 4.63 21.70
CA ASP A 217 -4.21 5.07 20.43
C ASP A 217 -5.72 4.83 20.46
N ASN A 218 -6.46 5.94 20.39
CA ASN A 218 -7.89 6.04 20.65
C ASN A 218 -8.70 4.91 20.01
N THR A 219 -9.67 4.40 20.79
CA THR A 219 -10.77 3.50 20.35
C THR A 219 -11.52 3.99 19.09
N ASN A 220 -11.32 5.25 18.70
CA ASN A 220 -11.86 5.89 17.50
C ASN A 220 -11.41 5.26 16.18
N LEU A 221 -10.24 4.60 16.13
CA LEU A 221 -9.74 3.92 14.92
C LEU A 221 -10.26 2.48 14.77
N SER A 222 -11.41 2.18 15.37
CA SER A 222 -12.03 0.86 15.29
C SER A 222 -12.92 0.72 14.06
N ILE A 223 -12.68 -0.31 13.25
CA ILE A 223 -13.53 -0.67 12.11
C ILE A 223 -14.80 -1.41 12.54
N LEU A 224 -14.89 -1.83 13.81
CA LEU A 224 -16.10 -2.44 14.31
C LEU A 224 -17.21 -1.37 14.31
N ILE A 225 -18.35 -1.74 13.71
CA ILE A 225 -19.59 -1.01 13.87
C ILE A 225 -19.92 -1.04 15.37
N SER A 226 -20.10 0.11 16.01
CA SER A 226 -20.46 0.11 17.43
C SER A 226 -21.76 -0.66 17.60
N LYS A 227 -21.73 -1.69 18.46
CA LYS A 227 -22.94 -2.47 18.78
C LYS A 227 -23.96 -1.64 19.53
N ASP A 228 -23.56 -0.48 20.04
CA ASP A 228 -24.37 0.39 20.88
C ASP A 228 -25.56 1.03 20.14
N ASN A 229 -25.53 1.05 18.81
CA ASN A 229 -26.61 1.60 17.97
C ASN A 229 -27.46 0.54 17.25
N MET A 230 -27.24 -0.76 17.51
CA MET A 230 -27.89 -1.85 16.77
C MET A 230 -28.73 -2.75 17.68
N HIS A 231 -29.96 -3.03 17.26
CA HIS A 231 -30.83 -3.97 17.97
C HIS A 231 -30.17 -5.36 17.96
N PRO A 232 -30.10 -6.08 19.11
CA PRO A 232 -29.41 -7.37 19.22
C PRO A 232 -29.83 -8.40 18.15
N GLU A 233 -31.11 -8.38 17.77
CA GLU A 233 -31.68 -9.27 16.75
C GLU A 233 -31.17 -8.99 15.33
N LEU A 234 -30.86 -7.73 15.01
CA LEU A 234 -30.31 -7.35 13.71
C LEU A 234 -28.83 -7.67 13.58
N SER A 235 -28.12 -7.81 14.71
CA SER A 235 -26.70 -8.19 14.72
C SER A 235 -26.45 -9.59 14.13
N MET A 236 -27.44 -10.48 14.21
CA MET A 236 -27.39 -11.84 13.63
C MET A 236 -27.56 -11.84 12.11
N LEU A 237 -28.14 -10.79 11.54
CA LEU A 237 -28.36 -10.64 10.10
C LEU A 237 -27.17 -10.00 9.38
N LEU A 238 -26.18 -9.50 10.13
CA LEU A 238 -25.01 -8.89 9.53
C LEU A 238 -24.19 -9.96 8.79
N PRO A 239 -23.91 -9.75 7.49
CA PRO A 239 -23.04 -10.65 6.76
C PRO A 239 -21.67 -10.70 7.44
N ARG A 240 -21.12 -11.90 7.57
CA ARG A 240 -19.73 -12.07 8.02
C ARG A 240 -18.83 -11.39 7.01
N GLN A 241 -18.05 -10.43 7.48
CA GLN A 241 -17.15 -9.67 6.62
C GLN A 241 -16.08 -10.59 6.05
N SER A 242 -15.80 -10.45 4.75
CA SER A 242 -14.85 -11.33 4.05
C SER A 242 -13.45 -11.30 4.68
N TYR A 243 -13.08 -10.18 5.31
CA TYR A 243 -11.80 -10.03 5.98
C TYR A 243 -11.65 -10.88 7.25
N THR A 244 -12.73 -11.40 7.82
CA THR A 244 -12.66 -12.33 8.96
C THR A 244 -12.50 -13.79 8.51
N MET A 245 -12.31 -14.05 7.21
CA MET A 245 -12.26 -15.40 6.64
C MET A 245 -10.98 -15.63 5.80
N LYS A 246 -10.51 -16.87 5.73
CA LYS A 246 -9.50 -17.36 4.78
C LYS A 246 -9.99 -18.70 4.23
N GLY A 247 -10.61 -18.66 3.05
CA GLY A 247 -11.38 -19.81 2.55
C GLY A 247 -12.58 -20.08 3.46
N GLU A 248 -12.80 -21.32 3.83
CA GLU A 248 -13.89 -21.72 4.75
C GLU A 248 -13.54 -21.49 6.23
N LYS A 249 -12.28 -21.17 6.55
CA LYS A 249 -11.81 -21.02 7.92
C LYS A 249 -11.94 -19.56 8.39
N SER A 250 -12.50 -19.38 9.59
CA SER A 250 -12.48 -18.08 10.27
C SER A 250 -11.04 -17.71 10.62
N ARG A 251 -10.66 -16.46 10.39
CA ARG A 251 -9.43 -15.90 10.96
C ARG A 251 -9.65 -15.72 12.46
N ILE A 252 -8.73 -16.27 13.24
CA ILE A 252 -8.73 -16.14 14.71
C ILE A 252 -7.98 -14.90 15.18
N ASP A 253 -7.15 -14.33 14.30
CA ASP A 253 -6.28 -13.20 14.60
C ASP A 253 -6.57 -12.06 13.61
N VAL A 254 -7.45 -11.15 14.02
CA VAL A 254 -7.88 -9.98 13.25
C VAL A 254 -7.73 -8.74 14.11
N ARG A 255 -6.93 -7.79 13.64
CA ARG A 255 -6.77 -6.47 14.28
C ARG A 255 -7.93 -5.58 13.87
N HIS A 256 -8.80 -5.29 14.82
CA HIS A 256 -10.01 -4.49 14.60
C HIS A 256 -9.81 -2.98 14.78
N HIS A 257 -8.59 -2.55 15.06
CA HIS A 257 -8.24 -1.14 15.23
C HIS A 257 -7.04 -0.78 14.36
N SER A 258 -6.91 0.50 14.04
CA SER A 258 -5.78 1.05 13.30
C SER A 258 -5.46 0.22 12.03
N PRO A 259 -6.45 -0.03 11.15
CA PRO A 259 -6.19 -0.69 9.87
C PRO A 259 -5.26 0.18 9.00
N MET A 260 -4.66 -0.37 7.94
CA MET A 260 -4.05 0.52 6.95
C MET A 260 -5.15 1.17 6.11
N LEU A 261 -4.99 2.46 5.82
CA LEU A 261 -5.83 3.16 4.85
C LEU A 261 -5.34 2.84 3.44
N VAL A 262 -6.25 2.54 2.52
CA VAL A 262 -5.89 2.29 1.11
C VAL A 262 -6.79 3.08 0.18
N ALA A 263 -6.19 3.71 -0.83
CA ALA A 263 -6.89 4.26 -1.98
C ALA A 263 -6.28 3.66 -3.26
N GLN A 264 -7.13 3.03 -4.07
CA GLN A 264 -6.73 2.45 -5.35
C GLN A 264 -7.37 3.24 -6.48
N TRP A 265 -6.55 3.71 -7.42
CA TRP A 265 -7.00 4.50 -8.56
C TRP A 265 -6.38 3.99 -9.86
N GLN A 266 -7.25 3.80 -10.82
CA GLN A 266 -6.96 3.58 -12.23
C GLN A 266 -8.05 4.27 -13.03
N TYR A 267 -7.65 5.14 -13.95
CA TYR A 267 -8.57 5.95 -14.73
C TYR A 267 -9.57 5.07 -15.51
N ALA A 268 -10.85 5.47 -15.51
CA ALA A 268 -11.98 4.82 -16.17
C ALA A 268 -12.30 3.35 -15.74
N VAL A 269 -11.51 2.75 -14.86
CA VAL A 269 -11.68 1.35 -14.41
C VAL A 269 -12.13 1.28 -12.95
N THR A 270 -11.78 2.29 -12.16
CA THR A 270 -12.02 2.30 -10.71
C THR A 270 -13.43 2.81 -10.43
N ARG A 271 -14.14 2.10 -9.54
CA ARG A 271 -15.39 2.62 -8.95
C ARG A 271 -15.04 3.83 -8.09
N LEU A 272 -15.77 4.92 -8.29
CA LEU A 272 -15.69 6.09 -7.43
C LEU A 272 -16.49 5.80 -6.16
N ASP A 273 -15.83 5.97 -5.02
CA ASP A 273 -16.50 6.01 -3.73
C ASP A 273 -16.94 7.44 -3.41
N GLU A 274 -17.78 7.61 -2.39
CA GLU A 274 -18.28 8.93 -1.96
C GLU A 274 -17.31 9.61 -0.97
N THR A 275 -16.03 9.23 -1.00
CA THR A 275 -15.02 9.72 -0.07
C THR A 275 -14.36 11.00 -0.57
N ASP A 276 -14.40 12.09 0.19
CA ASP A 276 -13.78 13.37 -0.19
C ASP A 276 -12.41 13.59 0.45
N THR A 277 -12.12 12.90 1.55
CA THR A 277 -10.87 13.05 2.29
C THR A 277 -10.21 11.69 2.50
N PHE A 278 -8.88 11.70 2.44
CA PHE A 278 -8.07 10.54 2.78
C PHE A 278 -7.97 10.46 4.31
N SER A 279 -8.99 9.94 4.97
CA SER A 279 -9.01 9.77 6.42
C SER A 279 -9.78 8.52 6.82
N PHE A 280 -9.54 8.07 8.05
CA PHE A 280 -10.24 6.92 8.61
C PHE A 280 -11.74 7.14 8.68
N GLU A 281 -12.17 8.29 9.20
CA GLU A 281 -13.58 8.61 9.39
C GLU A 281 -14.33 8.64 8.07
N ASN A 282 -13.75 9.29 7.06
CA ASN A 282 -14.38 9.44 5.76
C ASN A 282 -14.42 8.09 5.00
N PHE A 283 -13.37 7.27 5.09
CA PHE A 283 -13.36 5.92 4.53
C PHE A 283 -14.38 5.01 5.23
N LYS A 284 -14.57 5.16 6.54
CA LYS A 284 -15.54 4.38 7.31
C LYS A 284 -16.98 4.74 6.95
N GLU A 285 -17.25 6.02 6.71
CA GLU A 285 -18.60 6.51 6.40
C GLU A 285 -18.97 6.35 4.92
N HIS A 286 -18.02 6.60 4.02
CA HIS A 286 -18.30 6.74 2.58
C HIS A 286 -17.49 5.79 1.68
N GLY A 287 -16.57 5.01 2.23
CA GLY A 287 -15.76 4.05 1.49
C GLY A 287 -16.58 2.85 0.99
N GLY A 288 -16.39 2.49 -0.28
CA GLY A 288 -17.13 1.39 -0.93
C GLY A 288 -16.64 0.01 -0.51
N ASN A 289 -15.42 -0.09 0.02
CA ASN A 289 -14.79 -1.32 0.50
C ASN A 289 -14.41 -1.19 2.00
N LEU A 290 -15.33 -1.56 2.89
CA LEU A 290 -15.14 -1.44 4.34
C LEU A 290 -13.96 -2.22 4.92
N GLY A 291 -13.40 -3.20 4.20
CA GLY A 291 -12.18 -3.85 4.63
C GLY A 291 -11.89 -5.15 3.89
N ILE A 292 -10.62 -5.36 3.55
CA ILE A 292 -10.11 -6.65 3.08
C ILE A 292 -8.89 -7.05 3.90
N PRO A 293 -8.52 -8.32 4.01
CA PRO A 293 -7.26 -8.70 4.62
C PRO A 293 -6.08 -8.10 3.87
N ALA A 294 -5.08 -7.60 4.59
CA ALA A 294 -3.88 -7.04 3.96
C ALA A 294 -3.14 -8.05 3.08
N ASP A 295 -3.21 -9.35 3.39
CA ASP A 295 -2.65 -10.43 2.56
C ASP A 295 -3.37 -10.69 1.23
N ARG A 296 -4.51 -10.03 0.98
CA ARG A 296 -5.20 -10.04 -0.31
C ARG A 296 -4.79 -8.88 -1.20
N PHE A 297 -4.16 -7.84 -0.65
CA PHE A 297 -3.82 -6.62 -1.38
C PHE A 297 -3.04 -6.90 -2.68
N LEU A 298 -1.89 -7.58 -2.60
CA LEU A 298 -1.07 -7.82 -3.79
C LEU A 298 -1.79 -8.65 -4.84
N HIS A 299 -2.66 -9.58 -4.45
CA HIS A 299 -3.40 -10.35 -5.44
C HIS A 299 -4.44 -9.52 -6.17
N GLU A 300 -5.11 -8.56 -5.50
CA GLU A 300 -6.01 -7.62 -6.17
C GLU A 300 -5.25 -6.75 -7.16
N VAL A 301 -4.08 -6.24 -6.76
CA VAL A 301 -3.18 -5.51 -7.65
C VAL A 301 -2.76 -6.40 -8.82
N ALA A 302 -2.22 -7.59 -8.56
CA ALA A 302 -1.76 -8.53 -9.58
C ALA A 302 -2.87 -8.93 -10.56
N PHE A 303 -4.12 -9.03 -10.11
CA PHE A 303 -5.26 -9.24 -11.00
C PHE A 303 -5.43 -8.09 -12.00
N LYS A 304 -5.29 -6.83 -11.57
CA LYS A 304 -5.32 -5.65 -12.49
C LYS A 304 -4.17 -5.65 -13.49
N LEU A 305 -3.05 -6.29 -13.14
CA LEU A 305 -1.87 -6.45 -14.00
C LEU A 305 -1.91 -7.69 -14.91
N TRP A 306 -2.98 -8.51 -14.82
CA TRP A 306 -3.07 -9.83 -15.45
C TRP A 306 -1.94 -10.81 -15.03
N LYS A 307 -1.46 -10.65 -13.79
CA LYS A 307 -0.46 -11.51 -13.15
C LYS A 307 -1.06 -12.48 -12.13
N ALA A 308 -2.38 -12.46 -11.97
CA ALA A 308 -3.16 -13.41 -11.20
C ALA A 308 -4.55 -13.60 -11.85
N PRO A 309 -5.17 -14.78 -11.73
CA PRO A 309 -6.56 -14.95 -12.13
C PRO A 309 -7.48 -14.06 -11.28
N LYS A 310 -8.63 -13.68 -11.83
CA LYS A 310 -9.69 -13.03 -11.04
C LYS A 310 -10.07 -13.99 -9.91
N TYR A 311 -10.17 -13.48 -8.69
CA TYR A 311 -10.74 -14.26 -7.60
C TYR A 311 -12.15 -14.76 -7.99
N GLY A 312 -12.28 -16.07 -8.16
CA GLY A 312 -13.48 -16.75 -8.65
C GLY A 312 -13.30 -17.44 -10.00
N ALA A 313 -12.62 -18.59 -9.98
CA ALA A 313 -12.98 -19.77 -10.77
C ALA A 313 -13.01 -20.96 -9.80
#